data_AF-A0A8J5WBG8-F1
#
_entry.id   AF-A0A8J5WBG8-F1
#
_cell.length_a   1.000
_cell.length_b   1.000
_cell.length_c   1.000
_cell.angle_alpha   90.00
_cell.angle_beta   90.00
_cell.angle_gamma   90.00
#
_symmetry.space_group_name_H-M   'P 1'
#
loop_
_entity.id
_entity.type
_entity.pdbx_description
1 polymer ?
#
loop_
_entity_poly.entity_id
_entity_poly.type
_entity_poly.pdbx_seq_one_letter_code
_entity_poly.pdbx_strand_id
1 'polypeptide(L)' 'MAATDPPTATAQKSHLFLQVRTEAELTEAIATAMGRQERCLCFIEVIVHKDDTSKELLEWGSRVSAANSRPPNPQ' A
#
# COMPACT_ATOMS: atom_id res chain seq x y z
N MET A 1 22.66 40.24 -23.09
CA MET A 1 21.97 39.67 -21.91
C MET A 1 20.85 38.77 -22.40
N ALA A 2 21.18 37.53 -22.75
CA ALA A 2 20.17 36.52 -23.06
C ALA A 2 19.76 35.88 -21.74
N ALA A 3 18.49 36.03 -21.36
CA ALA A 3 17.91 35.30 -20.25
C ALA A 3 17.95 33.81 -20.61
N THR A 4 18.75 33.04 -19.89
CA THR A 4 18.74 31.58 -19.93
C THR A 4 17.38 31.10 -19.46
N ASP A 5 16.69 30.36 -20.33
CA ASP A 5 15.42 29.70 -20.04
C ASP A 5 15.46 28.89 -18.72
N PRO A 6 14.36 28.84 -17.95
CA PRO A 6 14.25 27.96 -16.79
C PRO A 6 14.37 26.48 -17.22
N PRO A 7 14.96 25.62 -16.37
CA PRO A 7 15.26 24.25 -16.75
C PRO A 7 13.98 23.51 -17.12
N THR A 8 14.01 22.99 -18.35
CA THR A 8 13.04 22.09 -18.97
C THR A 8 12.48 21.11 -17.97
N ALA A 9 11.16 21.13 -17.80
CA ALA A 9 10.39 20.19 -17.00
C ALA A 9 10.83 18.75 -17.31
N THR A 10 11.64 18.19 -16.42
CA THR A 10 12.03 16.79 -16.43
C THR A 10 10.75 15.97 -16.45
N ALA A 11 10.60 15.12 -17.46
CA ALA A 11 9.43 14.27 -17.67
C ALA A 11 8.91 13.71 -16.34
N GLN A 12 7.75 14.22 -15.91
CA GLN A 12 7.05 13.69 -14.75
C GLN A 12 6.62 12.28 -15.13
N LYS A 13 7.28 11.26 -14.59
CA LYS A 13 6.71 9.90 -14.59
C LYS A 13 5.33 10.04 -13.94
N SER A 14 4.30 10.02 -14.77
CA SER A 14 2.91 10.27 -14.38
C SER A 14 2.35 9.18 -13.47
N HIS A 15 3.10 8.10 -13.26
CA HIS A 15 2.75 7.00 -12.37
C HIS A 15 4.00 6.58 -11.60
N LEU A 16 3.85 6.47 -10.27
CA LEU A 16 4.87 5.96 -9.37
C LEU A 16 4.48 4.54 -8.95
N PHE A 17 5.42 3.60 -9.10
CA PHE A 17 5.32 2.25 -8.58
C PHE A 17 6.54 1.98 -7.71
N LEU A 18 6.33 1.64 -6.44
CA LEU A 18 7.38 1.34 -5.47
C LEU A 18 7.06 0.01 -4.79
N GLN A 19 8.05 -0.87 -4.72
CA GLN A 19 7.98 -2.11 -3.95
C GLN A 19 8.85 -1.94 -2.70
N VAL A 20 8.29 -2.21 -1.52
CA VAL A 20 8.95 -1.97 -0.23
C VAL A 20 8.91 -3.24 0.64
N ARG A 21 10.01 -3.46 1.37
CA ARG A 21 10.21 -4.64 2.24
C ARG A 21 10.53 -4.24 3.68
N THR A 22 10.82 -2.97 3.93
CA THR A 22 11.16 -2.45 5.24
C THR A 22 10.33 -1.23 5.61
N GLU A 23 10.23 -0.96 6.90
CA GLU A 23 9.54 0.22 7.42
C GLU A 23 10.15 1.53 6.91
N ALA A 24 11.48 1.61 6.81
CA ALA A 24 12.18 2.78 6.31
C ALA A 24 11.81 3.07 4.85
N GLU A 25 11.85 2.05 3.99
CA GLU A 25 11.43 2.17 2.59
C GLU A 25 9.95 2.59 2.46
N LEU A 26 9.07 2.04 3.29
CA LEU A 26 7.65 2.43 3.30
C LEU A 26 7.47 3.90 3.70
N THR A 27 8.22 4.37 4.70
CA THR A 27 8.19 5.76 5.16
C THR A 27 8.63 6.72 4.05
N GLU A 28 9.72 6.40 3.34
CA GLU A 28 10.20 7.17 2.20
C GLU A 28 9.25 7.15 1.01
N ALA A 29 8.63 5.99 0.74
CA ALA A 29 7.64 5.84 -0.32
C ALA A 29 6.40 6.70 -0.07
N ILE A 30 5.89 6.72 1.17
CA ILE A 30 4.77 7.59 1.59
C ILE A 30 5.15 9.05 1.44
N ALA A 31 6.34 9.47 1.92
CA ALA A 31 6.80 10.84 1.78
C ALA A 31 6.91 11.27 0.30
N THR A 32 7.37 10.37 -0.58
CA THR A 32 7.46 10.61 -2.02
C THR A 32 6.08 10.74 -2.67
N ALA A 33 5.14 9.88 -2.31
CA ALA A 33 3.77 9.88 -2.82
C ALA A 33 3.00 11.15 -2.39
N MET A 34 3.17 11.57 -1.14
CA MET A 34 2.52 12.76 -0.59
C MET A 34 3.17 14.08 -1.02
N GLY A 35 4.46 14.05 -1.40
CA GLY A 35 5.19 15.23 -1.83
C GLY A 35 5.30 15.34 -3.35
N ARG A 36 6.37 14.74 -3.89
CA ARG A 36 6.77 14.92 -5.29
C ARG A 36 5.72 14.44 -6.30
N GLN A 37 4.90 13.47 -5.90
CA GLN A 37 3.93 12.81 -6.76
C GLN A 37 2.47 13.05 -6.31
N GLU A 38 2.20 14.14 -5.57
CA GLU A 38 0.87 14.46 -5.00
C GLU A 38 -0.26 14.48 -6.05
N ARG A 39 0.06 14.81 -7.31
CA ARG A 39 -0.91 14.97 -8.40
C ARG A 39 -1.09 13.71 -9.24
N CYS A 40 -0.49 12.59 -8.85
CA CYS A 40 -0.60 11.36 -9.62
C CYS A 40 -0.83 10.12 -8.76
N LEU A 41 -1.34 9.07 -9.39
CA LEU A 41 -1.57 7.79 -8.75
C LEU A 41 -0.22 7.15 -8.39
N CYS A 42 -0.03 6.88 -7.11
CA CYS A 42 1.14 6.18 -6.56
C CYS A 42 0.71 4.81 -6.06
N PHE A 43 1.35 3.75 -6.56
CA PHE A 43 1.16 2.39 -6.09
C PHE A 43 2.36 1.99 -5.22
N ILE A 44 2.10 1.63 -3.96
CA ILE A 44 3.10 1.15 -3.01
C ILE A 44 2.78 -0.31 -2.70
N GLU A 45 3.58 -1.22 -3.25
CA GLU A 45 3.50 -2.66 -2.98
C GLU A 45 4.31 -2.99 -1.73
N VAL A 46 3.62 -3.22 -0.61
CA VAL A 46 4.24 -3.59 0.67
C VAL A 46 4.34 -5.10 0.76
N ILE A 47 5.57 -5.63 0.85
CA ILE A 47 5.83 -7.06 0.95
C ILE A 47 5.90 -7.47 2.42
N VAL A 48 4.88 -8.22 2.86
CA VAL A 48 4.77 -8.77 4.23
C VAL A 48 4.73 -10.29 4.21
N HIS A 49 4.94 -10.91 5.37
CA HIS A 49 4.77 -12.36 5.52
C HIS A 49 3.29 -12.74 5.44
N LYS A 50 2.96 -13.93 4.90
CA LYS A 50 1.57 -14.37 4.70
C LYS A 50 0.73 -14.44 5.98
N ASP A 51 1.38 -14.67 7.12
CA ASP A 51 0.74 -14.81 8.43
C ASP A 51 0.84 -13.51 9.26
N ASP A 52 1.44 -12.46 8.70
CA ASP A 52 1.52 -11.14 9.34
C ASP A 52 0.18 -10.42 9.17
N THR A 53 -0.72 -10.65 10.12
CA THR A 53 -2.06 -10.09 10.14
C THR A 53 -2.50 -9.73 11.55
N SER A 54 -3.60 -9.00 11.66
CA SER A 54 -4.10 -8.54 12.95
C SER A 54 -4.63 -9.69 13.81
N LYS A 55 -4.52 -9.57 15.14
CA LYS A 55 -5.07 -10.56 16.08
C LYS A 55 -6.59 -10.66 15.95
N GLU A 56 -7.22 -9.53 15.67
CA GLU A 56 -8.64 -9.39 15.46
C GLU A 56 -9.11 -10.22 14.25
N LEU A 57 -8.33 -10.27 13.16
CA LEU A 57 -8.66 -11.10 12.00
C LEU A 57 -8.63 -12.59 12.38
N LEU A 58 -7.65 -13.02 13.16
CA LEU A 58 -7.53 -14.41 13.59
C LEU A 58 -8.71 -14.84 14.48
N GLU A 59 -9.07 -14.02 15.47
CA GLU A 59 -10.19 -14.29 16.36
C GLU A 59 -11.53 -14.30 15.62
N TRP A 60 -11.74 -13.29 14.79
CA TRP A 60 -12.97 -13.17 14.01
C TRP A 60 -13.09 -14.31 12.99
N GLY A 61 -12.01 -14.61 12.26
CA GLY A 61 -11.97 -15.69 11.28
C GLY A 61 -12.29 -17.06 11.90
N SER A 62 -11.77 -17.32 13.10
CA SER A 62 -12.09 -18.53 13.86
C SER A 62 -13.59 -18.62 14.19
N ARG A 63 -14.19 -17.54 14.70
CA ARG A 63 -15.63 -17.48 15.03
C ARG A 63 -16.51 -17.65 13.79
N VAL A 64 -16.15 -17.02 12.68
CA VAL A 64 -16.87 -17.14 11.41
C VAL A 64 -16.79 -18.56 10.87
N SER A 65 -15.62 -19.18 10.92
CA SER A 65 -15.44 -20.58 10.50
C SER A 65 -16.32 -21.55 11.31
N ALA A 66 -16.36 -21.40 12.64
CA ALA A 66 -17.21 -22.19 13.52
C ALA A 66 -18.71 -21.99 13.23
N ALA A 67 -19.13 -20.74 13.00
CA ALA A 67 -20.52 -20.44 12.66
C ALA A 67 -20.91 -21.03 11.30
N ASN A 68 -20.06 -20.90 10.28
CA ASN A 68 -20.35 -21.39 8.93
C ASN A 68 -20.37 -22.92 8.84
N SER A 69 -19.58 -23.60 9.67
CA SER A 69 -19.44 -25.06 9.67
C SER A 69 -20.40 -25.76 10.63
N ARG A 70 -21.34 -25.03 11.26
CA ARG A 70 -22.28 -25.62 12.22
C ARG A 70 -23.17 -26.67 11.54
N PRO A 71 -23.46 -27.82 12.20
CA PRO A 71 -24.38 -28.82 11.64
C PRO A 71 -25.77 -28.23 11.35
N PRO A 72 -26.49 -28.76 10.33
CA PRO A 72 -27.89 -28.42 10.11
C PRO A 72 -28.72 -28.68 11.36
N ASN A 73 -29.68 -27.79 11.64
CA ASN A 73 -30.57 -27.94 12.78
C ASN A 73 -31.52 -29.14 12.53
N PRO A 74 -31.57 -30.17 13.40
CA PRO A 74 -32.33 -31.39 13.19
C PRO A 74 -33.85 -31.27 13.42
N GLN A 75 -34.42 -30.06 13.33
CA GLN A 75 -35.87 -29.82 13.49
C GLN A 75 -36.70 -30.29 12.29
#